data_AF-A0AA38LLP7-F1
#
_entry.id   AF-A0AA38LLP7-F1
#
_cell.length_a   1.000
_cell.length_b   1.000
_cell.length_c   1.000
_cell.angle_alpha   90.00
_cell.angle_beta   90.00
_cell.angle_gamma   90.00
#
_symmetry.space_group_name_H-M   'P 1'
#
loop_
_entity.id
_entity.type
_entity.pdbx_description
1 polymer ?
#
loop_
_entity_poly.entity_id
_entity_poly.type
_entity_poly.pdbx_seq_one_letter_code
_entity_poly.pdbx_strand_id
1 'polypeptide(L)'
;MGSISATIDPLVTHLVRSDLLRHEVDVRLLDITCISEITRISTLSLPYDDITMQDIYEFMIGSFQKLWDTTNPHFGKKVKILENMAMVRSCISMLDLDCDDLILHMFEVFFDVLHEDHSQDIMDAMQTIMSLMLNEYEEPPQSLVSIFVEGLREEKSCIAHSLARRIVNQCSSKVKTCIQGEMMAREHVMEKSDLRDTIHLQHEPFEEQEWSMSLMVAPKHFPPSMSIGKGEKRALDEENGEEKTVVPNSEIMSFVDVGSSPSEAGEQYAMKLADFVNKRLKSERTASIWTSTLQRTILTARHIGEFPKIQWRALDEINAGVCDGMTYEEIKKNMPEEYNARKTDKLRYRYPRGESYLDVIQRLEPVIIELERQRAPVVVIAHQAVLRALYAYFADKPLKEIPHIE
;
A
#
# COMPACT_ATOMS: atom_id res chain seq x y z
N MET A 1 -1.07 -22.80 -22.03
CA MET A 1 -1.13 -21.43 -22.60
C MET A 1 -0.08 -20.62 -21.87
N GLY A 2 0.86 -19.99 -22.57
CA GLY A 2 1.91 -19.20 -21.92
C GLY A 2 1.28 -18.06 -21.10
N SER A 3 1.82 -17.78 -19.92
CA SER A 3 1.40 -16.64 -19.10
C SER A 3 1.58 -15.35 -19.91
N ILE A 4 0.64 -14.42 -19.78
CA ILE A 4 0.74 -13.07 -20.36
C ILE A 4 2.06 -12.40 -19.94
N SER A 5 2.52 -12.64 -18.72
CA SER A 5 3.82 -12.17 -18.22
C SER A 5 4.99 -12.65 -19.10
N ALA A 6 5.07 -13.94 -19.43
CA ALA A 6 6.15 -14.48 -20.28
C ALA A 6 6.17 -13.90 -21.71
N THR A 7 5.05 -13.31 -22.16
CA THR A 7 4.96 -12.64 -23.47
C THR A 7 5.35 -11.15 -23.38
N ILE A 8 5.19 -10.53 -22.20
CA ILE A 8 5.43 -9.11 -21.95
C ILE A 8 6.86 -8.84 -21.46
N ASP A 9 7.51 -9.79 -20.78
CA ASP A 9 8.88 -9.63 -20.24
C ASP A 9 9.92 -9.13 -21.27
N PRO A 10 9.91 -9.59 -22.55
CA PRO A 10 10.82 -9.03 -23.55
C PRO A 10 10.53 -7.56 -23.87
N LEU A 11 9.25 -7.14 -23.86
CA LEU A 11 8.87 -5.75 -24.12
C LEU A 11 9.25 -4.85 -22.96
N VAL A 12 8.99 -5.28 -21.72
CA VAL A 12 9.43 -4.63 -20.47
C VAL A 12 10.93 -4.33 -20.58
N THR A 13 11.74 -5.36 -20.81
CA THR A 13 13.21 -5.21 -20.88
C THR A 13 13.70 -4.22 -21.97
N HIS A 14 12.94 -4.00 -23.05
CA HIS A 14 13.37 -3.19 -24.18
C HIS A 14 12.84 -1.76 -24.18
N LEU A 15 11.69 -1.50 -23.55
CA LEU A 15 11.05 -0.17 -23.54
C LEU A 15 11.79 0.83 -22.65
N VAL A 16 12.51 0.37 -21.63
CA VAL A 16 13.32 1.27 -20.78
C VAL A 16 14.78 1.41 -21.25
N ARG A 17 15.04 1.22 -22.55
CA ARG A 17 16.32 1.68 -23.07
C ARG A 17 16.36 3.19 -22.99
N SER A 18 17.31 3.71 -22.21
CA SER A 18 17.50 5.13 -21.89
C SER A 18 17.57 6.07 -23.11
N ASP A 19 17.73 5.53 -24.31
CA ASP A 19 17.73 6.26 -25.57
C ASP A 19 16.32 6.68 -26.04
N LEU A 20 15.26 5.93 -25.69
CA LEU A 20 13.89 6.20 -26.15
C LEU A 20 13.24 7.35 -25.35
N LEU A 21 13.41 7.33 -24.03
CA LEU A 21 12.95 8.39 -23.12
C LEU A 21 13.70 9.72 -23.31
N ARG A 22 14.81 9.73 -24.06
CA ARG A 22 15.59 10.94 -24.40
C ARG A 22 15.38 11.43 -25.84
N HIS A 23 14.53 10.75 -26.61
CA HIS A 23 14.29 11.07 -28.02
C HIS A 23 13.34 12.26 -28.20
N GLU A 24 12.95 12.59 -29.43
CA GLU A 24 11.91 13.57 -29.77
C GLU A 24 10.57 13.31 -29.07
N VAL A 25 9.78 14.39 -28.88
CA VAL A 25 8.53 14.41 -28.09
C VAL A 25 7.57 13.28 -28.48
N ASP A 26 7.42 13.01 -29.78
CA ASP A 26 6.54 11.98 -30.31
C ASP A 26 6.94 10.57 -29.89
N VAL A 27 8.23 10.28 -29.96
CA VAL A 27 8.79 8.96 -29.62
C VAL A 27 8.69 8.74 -28.11
N ARG A 28 9.03 9.76 -27.31
CA ARG A 28 8.89 9.70 -25.84
C ARG A 28 7.45 9.45 -25.42
N LEU A 29 6.48 10.17 -26.00
CA LEU A 29 5.06 10.00 -25.62
C LEU A 29 4.52 8.62 -26.02
N LEU A 30 4.95 8.08 -27.15
CA LEU A 30 4.61 6.70 -27.53
C LEU A 30 5.19 5.70 -26.54
N ASP A 31 6.45 5.88 -26.16
CA ASP A 31 7.14 5.03 -25.19
C ASP A 31 6.46 5.08 -23.81
N ILE A 32 6.19 6.28 -23.29
CA ILE A 32 5.45 6.49 -22.04
C ILE A 32 4.04 5.88 -22.10
N THR A 33 3.35 5.97 -23.24
CA THR A 33 2.03 5.35 -23.40
C THR A 33 2.15 3.83 -23.29
N CYS A 34 3.12 3.21 -23.98
CA CYS A 34 3.39 1.77 -23.88
C CYS A 34 3.76 1.35 -22.46
N ILE A 35 4.63 2.11 -21.80
CA ILE A 35 5.03 1.87 -20.42
C ILE A 35 3.82 1.96 -19.47
N SER A 36 2.97 2.97 -19.62
CA SER A 36 1.74 3.11 -18.79
C SER A 36 0.80 1.91 -18.95
N GLU A 37 0.70 1.34 -20.16
CA GLU A 37 -0.09 0.14 -20.44
C GLU A 37 0.55 -1.12 -19.83
N ILE A 38 1.88 -1.21 -19.83
CA ILE A 38 2.61 -2.31 -19.19
C ILE A 38 2.47 -2.26 -17.68
N THR A 39 2.71 -1.10 -17.07
CA THR A 39 2.48 -0.88 -15.62
C THR A 39 1.05 -1.24 -15.24
N ARG A 40 0.10 -0.95 -16.13
CA ARG A 40 -1.29 -1.36 -15.99
C ARG A 40 -1.53 -2.88 -16.01
N ILE A 41 -0.78 -3.63 -16.81
CA ILE A 41 -0.98 -5.08 -16.97
C ILE A 41 -0.20 -5.86 -15.90
N SER A 42 0.94 -5.34 -15.46
CA SER A 42 1.89 -6.01 -14.57
C SER A 42 1.54 -5.91 -13.08
N THR A 43 0.25 -5.76 -12.70
CA THR A 43 -0.31 -5.37 -11.39
C THR A 43 0.10 -6.19 -10.14
N LEU A 44 1.09 -7.07 -10.23
CA LEU A 44 1.60 -7.93 -9.17
C LEU A 44 3.02 -7.53 -8.70
N SER A 45 3.72 -6.67 -9.44
CA SER A 45 5.03 -6.11 -9.08
C SER A 45 5.40 -4.97 -10.02
N LEU A 46 6.16 -3.98 -9.54
CA LEU A 46 6.72 -2.97 -10.43
C LEU A 46 7.49 -3.66 -11.59
N PRO A 47 7.19 -3.33 -12.85
CA PRO A 47 7.82 -4.00 -14.00
C PRO A 47 9.31 -3.64 -14.12
N TYR A 48 9.75 -2.60 -13.43
CA TYR A 48 11.10 -2.07 -13.46
C TYR A 48 11.63 -1.84 -12.04
N ASP A 49 12.94 -1.67 -11.90
CA ASP A 49 13.55 -1.28 -10.63
C ASP A 49 13.09 0.12 -10.19
N ASP A 50 13.23 0.41 -8.89
CA ASP A 50 12.73 1.62 -8.27
C ASP A 50 13.23 2.91 -8.95
N ILE A 51 14.51 2.97 -9.32
CA ILE A 51 15.12 4.14 -9.97
C ILE A 51 14.47 4.35 -11.34
N THR A 52 14.36 3.27 -12.10
CA THR A 52 13.69 3.30 -13.40
C THR A 52 12.22 3.70 -13.29
N MET A 53 11.51 3.22 -12.27
CA MET A 53 10.11 3.59 -12.04
C MET A 53 9.96 5.06 -11.67
N GLN A 54 10.86 5.62 -10.86
CA GLN A 54 10.89 7.05 -10.55
C GLN A 54 11.02 7.90 -11.81
N ASP A 55 11.99 7.58 -12.68
CA ASP A 55 12.18 8.27 -13.96
C ASP A 55 10.89 8.17 -14.82
N ILE A 56 10.28 6.98 -14.88
CA ILE A 56 9.04 6.74 -15.63
C ILE A 56 7.89 7.60 -15.09
N TYR A 57 7.72 7.71 -13.77
CA TYR A 57 6.71 8.58 -13.16
C TYR A 57 6.97 10.04 -13.45
N GLU A 58 8.23 10.49 -13.40
CA GLU A 58 8.62 11.85 -13.77
C GLU A 58 8.22 12.17 -15.21
N PHE A 59 8.49 11.25 -16.15
CA PHE A 59 8.08 11.40 -17.54
C PHE A 59 6.56 11.38 -17.73
N MET A 60 5.83 10.52 -17.02
CA MET A 60 4.37 10.48 -17.07
C MET A 60 3.76 11.79 -16.57
N ILE A 61 4.18 12.28 -15.41
CA ILE A 61 3.68 13.53 -14.82
C ILE A 61 4.03 14.72 -15.71
N GLY A 62 5.27 14.79 -16.21
CA GLY A 62 5.70 15.80 -17.17
C GLY A 62 4.87 15.80 -18.47
N SER A 63 4.31 14.65 -18.88
CA SER A 63 3.47 14.56 -20.06
C SER A 63 2.16 15.36 -19.92
N PHE A 64 1.66 15.54 -18.69
CA PHE A 64 0.41 16.25 -18.42
C PHE A 64 0.52 17.76 -18.53
N GLN A 65 1.74 18.33 -18.60
CA GLN A 65 1.89 19.77 -18.82
C GLN A 65 1.12 20.23 -20.06
N LYS A 66 0.38 21.35 -19.93
CA LYS A 66 -0.48 21.91 -20.98
C LYS A 66 -1.63 20.97 -21.43
N LEU A 67 -2.18 20.14 -20.54
CA LEU A 67 -3.33 19.28 -20.86
C LEU A 67 -4.60 20.08 -21.21
N TRP A 68 -4.67 21.36 -20.89
CA TRP A 68 -5.76 22.25 -21.33
C TRP A 68 -5.77 22.50 -22.85
N ASP A 69 -4.65 22.31 -23.55
CA ASP A 69 -4.57 22.48 -25.01
C ASP A 69 -5.14 21.24 -25.73
N THR A 70 -6.45 21.25 -25.95
CA THR A 70 -7.18 20.21 -26.68
C THR A 70 -6.84 20.17 -28.17
N THR A 71 -6.18 21.21 -28.70
CA THR A 71 -5.72 21.25 -30.10
C THR A 71 -4.36 20.58 -30.28
N ASN A 72 -3.68 20.25 -29.19
CA ASN A 72 -2.40 19.59 -29.21
C ASN A 72 -2.51 18.23 -29.92
N PRO A 73 -1.65 17.94 -30.93
CA PRO A 73 -1.70 16.67 -31.65
C PRO A 73 -1.45 15.45 -30.75
N HIS A 74 -0.91 15.65 -29.57
CA HIS A 74 -0.65 14.61 -28.58
C HIS A 74 -1.68 14.54 -27.45
N PHE A 75 -2.72 15.39 -27.48
CA PHE A 75 -3.74 15.45 -26.42
C PHE A 75 -4.30 14.06 -26.08
N GLY A 76 -4.72 13.30 -27.09
CA GLY A 76 -5.26 11.94 -26.89
C GLY A 76 -4.28 10.97 -26.22
N LYS A 77 -2.97 11.05 -26.53
CA LYS A 77 -1.95 10.21 -25.87
C LYS A 77 -1.80 10.58 -24.39
N LYS A 78 -1.78 11.88 -24.09
CA LYS A 78 -1.69 12.39 -22.71
C LYS A 78 -2.90 11.98 -21.87
N VAL A 79 -4.11 12.11 -22.43
CA VAL A 79 -5.35 11.64 -21.77
C VAL A 79 -5.29 10.14 -21.52
N LYS A 80 -4.78 9.36 -22.48
CA LYS A 80 -4.64 7.90 -22.29
C LYS A 80 -3.70 7.52 -21.14
N ILE A 81 -2.58 8.22 -21.01
CA ILE A 81 -1.63 8.03 -19.90
C ILE A 81 -2.32 8.37 -18.57
N LEU A 82 -3.07 9.47 -18.50
CA LEU A 82 -3.83 9.89 -17.32
C LEU A 82 -4.87 8.84 -16.90
N GLU A 83 -5.67 8.37 -17.85
CA GLU A 83 -6.68 7.32 -17.62
C GLU A 83 -6.06 6.02 -17.08
N ASN A 84 -4.93 5.60 -17.67
CA ASN A 84 -4.22 4.41 -17.22
C ASN A 84 -3.69 4.58 -15.79
N MET A 85 -3.14 5.75 -15.46
CA MET A 85 -2.67 6.06 -14.11
C MET A 85 -3.81 6.03 -13.09
N ALA A 86 -5.00 6.55 -13.44
CA ALA A 86 -6.17 6.53 -12.57
C ALA A 86 -6.76 5.12 -12.38
N MET A 87 -6.86 4.31 -13.45
CA MET A 87 -7.56 3.02 -13.43
C MET A 87 -6.85 1.95 -12.59
N VAL A 88 -5.53 1.97 -12.56
CA VAL A 88 -4.70 0.88 -12.00
C VAL A 88 -4.25 1.21 -10.58
N ARG A 89 -4.58 2.40 -10.07
CA ARG A 89 -4.04 2.93 -8.81
C ARG A 89 -2.51 2.90 -8.77
N SER A 90 -1.84 2.85 -9.93
CA SER A 90 -0.38 2.72 -10.02
C SER A 90 0.33 3.91 -9.41
N CYS A 91 -0.31 5.08 -9.40
CA CYS A 91 0.22 6.28 -8.75
C CYS A 91 0.57 6.08 -7.27
N ILE A 92 -0.11 5.16 -6.56
CA ILE A 92 0.16 4.88 -5.14
C ILE A 92 1.60 4.37 -4.94
N SER A 93 2.16 3.65 -5.91
CA SER A 93 3.53 3.16 -5.81
C SER A 93 4.55 4.30 -5.74
N MET A 94 4.19 5.54 -6.10
CA MET A 94 5.06 6.71 -5.89
C MET A 94 5.32 6.96 -4.39
N LEU A 95 4.40 6.57 -3.51
CA LEU A 95 4.59 6.64 -2.06
C LEU A 95 5.63 5.61 -1.62
N ASP A 96 5.52 4.37 -2.12
CA ASP A 96 6.47 3.29 -1.79
C ASP A 96 7.87 3.54 -2.33
N LEU A 97 7.97 4.32 -3.42
CA LEU A 97 9.21 4.73 -4.06
C LEU A 97 9.85 5.99 -3.44
N ASP A 98 9.31 6.53 -2.34
CA ASP A 98 9.76 7.78 -1.70
C ASP A 98 9.76 8.99 -2.68
N CYS A 99 8.77 9.09 -3.58
CA CYS A 99 8.70 10.15 -4.61
C CYS A 99 8.05 11.47 -4.13
N ASP A 100 8.29 11.92 -2.90
CA ASP A 100 7.56 13.04 -2.28
C ASP A 100 7.54 14.32 -3.14
N ASP A 101 8.70 14.75 -3.64
CA ASP A 101 8.83 15.95 -4.49
C ASP A 101 8.04 15.81 -5.81
N LEU A 102 8.03 14.62 -6.39
CA LEU A 102 7.32 14.33 -7.63
C LEU A 102 5.81 14.25 -7.39
N ILE A 103 5.37 13.77 -6.24
CA ILE A 103 3.96 13.80 -5.83
C ILE A 103 3.52 15.25 -5.71
N LEU A 104 4.26 16.09 -4.97
CA LEU A 104 3.97 17.53 -4.88
C LEU A 104 3.87 18.17 -6.27
N HIS A 105 4.84 17.87 -7.14
CA HIS A 105 4.83 18.35 -8.53
C HIS A 105 3.60 17.87 -9.31
N MET A 106 3.16 16.63 -9.14
CA MET A 106 1.95 16.10 -9.77
C MET A 106 0.72 16.91 -9.36
N PHE A 107 0.56 17.21 -8.06
CA PHE A 107 -0.56 18.02 -7.58
C PHE A 107 -0.52 19.44 -8.14
N GLU A 108 0.66 20.07 -8.19
CA GLU A 108 0.85 21.38 -8.82
C GLU A 108 0.47 21.36 -10.30
N VAL A 109 0.97 20.37 -11.05
CA VAL A 109 0.64 20.19 -12.48
C VAL A 109 -0.85 20.01 -12.67
N PHE A 110 -1.51 19.16 -11.87
CA PHE A 110 -2.95 18.95 -12.00
C PHE A 110 -3.74 20.22 -11.73
N PHE A 111 -3.45 20.97 -10.68
CA PHE A 111 -4.13 22.24 -10.43
C PHE A 111 -3.85 23.31 -11.49
N ASP A 112 -2.64 23.33 -12.09
CA ASP A 112 -2.27 24.26 -13.17
C ASP A 112 -3.00 23.96 -14.49
N VAL A 113 -3.26 22.68 -14.80
CA VAL A 113 -3.85 22.29 -16.08
C VAL A 113 -5.38 22.23 -16.10
N LEU A 114 -6.05 22.49 -14.97
CA LEU A 114 -7.52 22.51 -14.90
C LEU A 114 -8.11 23.57 -15.83
N HIS A 115 -9.07 23.17 -16.67
CA HIS A 115 -9.72 24.06 -17.63
C HIS A 115 -11.19 23.71 -17.85
N GLU A 116 -12.02 24.71 -18.18
CA GLU A 116 -13.48 24.55 -18.41
C GLU A 116 -13.82 23.64 -19.59
N ASP A 117 -12.91 23.55 -20.56
CA ASP A 117 -13.08 22.73 -21.75
C ASP A 117 -12.74 21.24 -21.52
N HIS A 118 -12.28 20.85 -20.32
CA HIS A 118 -12.02 19.44 -20.03
C HIS A 118 -13.32 18.64 -19.95
N SER A 119 -13.33 17.47 -20.59
CA SER A 119 -14.40 16.51 -20.40
C SER A 119 -14.42 15.98 -18.96
N GLN A 120 -15.60 15.58 -18.51
CA GLN A 120 -15.79 15.04 -17.16
C GLN A 120 -14.87 13.85 -16.87
N ASP A 121 -14.57 13.01 -17.85
CA ASP A 121 -13.68 11.85 -17.68
C ASP A 121 -12.24 12.25 -17.30
N ILE A 122 -11.72 13.37 -17.85
CA ILE A 122 -10.38 13.88 -17.54
C ILE A 122 -10.38 14.43 -16.11
N MET A 123 -11.43 15.17 -15.75
CA MET A 123 -11.64 15.71 -14.41
C MET A 123 -11.75 14.59 -13.36
N ASP A 124 -12.49 13.54 -13.64
CA ASP A 124 -12.67 12.41 -12.73
C ASP A 124 -11.40 11.56 -12.64
N ALA A 125 -10.59 11.45 -13.70
CA ALA A 125 -9.27 10.80 -13.65
C ALA A 125 -8.29 11.56 -12.76
N MET A 126 -8.17 12.89 -12.92
CA MET A 126 -7.34 13.73 -12.03
C MET A 126 -7.85 13.65 -10.58
N GLN A 127 -9.16 13.75 -10.38
CA GLN A 127 -9.76 13.57 -9.06
C GLN A 127 -9.39 12.22 -8.44
N THR A 128 -9.53 11.14 -9.20
CA THR A 128 -9.27 9.79 -8.73
C THR A 128 -7.82 9.65 -8.29
N ILE A 129 -6.86 10.10 -9.09
CA ILE A 129 -5.43 10.02 -8.77
C ILE A 129 -5.13 10.84 -7.50
N MET A 130 -5.59 12.09 -7.44
CA MET A 130 -5.37 12.99 -6.30
C MET A 130 -6.00 12.45 -5.02
N SER A 131 -7.22 11.92 -5.09
CA SER A 131 -7.93 11.31 -3.98
C SER A 131 -7.28 10.01 -3.52
N LEU A 132 -6.81 9.16 -4.44
CA LEU A 132 -6.08 7.95 -4.08
C LEU A 132 -4.83 8.33 -3.29
N MET A 133 -3.98 9.19 -3.86
CA MET A 133 -2.74 9.63 -3.19
C MET A 133 -3.00 10.25 -1.82
N LEU A 134 -3.96 11.17 -1.70
CA LEU A 134 -4.31 11.77 -0.41
C LEU A 134 -4.85 10.78 0.61
N ASN A 135 -5.60 9.76 0.18
CA ASN A 135 -6.17 8.77 1.08
C ASN A 135 -5.14 7.76 1.58
N GLU A 136 -4.01 7.62 0.88
CA GLU A 136 -2.88 6.81 1.33
C GLU A 136 -1.98 7.58 2.33
N TYR A 137 -2.06 8.91 2.38
CA TYR A 137 -1.38 9.70 3.42
C TYR A 137 -2.12 9.61 4.76
N GLU A 138 -1.41 9.14 5.78
CA GLU A 138 -1.84 9.21 7.19
C GLU A 138 -1.93 10.67 7.64
N GLU A 139 -0.82 11.39 7.47
CA GLU A 139 -0.73 12.85 7.57
C GLU A 139 -0.07 13.37 6.29
N PRO A 140 -0.78 14.13 5.45
CA PRO A 140 -0.18 14.68 4.24
C PRO A 140 0.88 15.73 4.60
N PRO A 141 2.03 15.76 3.92
CA PRO A 141 3.06 16.77 4.15
C PRO A 141 2.49 18.19 4.09
N GLN A 142 2.97 19.11 4.94
CA GLN A 142 2.46 20.48 4.98
C GLN A 142 2.54 21.19 3.61
N SER A 143 3.55 20.87 2.80
CA SER A 143 3.67 21.33 1.41
C SER A 143 2.49 20.87 0.54
N LEU A 144 2.04 19.62 0.69
CA LEU A 144 0.89 19.07 -0.03
C LEU A 144 -0.41 19.72 0.45
N VAL A 145 -0.57 19.86 1.77
CA VAL A 145 -1.71 20.56 2.38
C VAL A 145 -1.78 22.01 1.86
N SER A 146 -0.64 22.69 1.79
CA SER A 146 -0.52 24.06 1.27
C SER A 146 -1.04 24.18 -0.16
N ILE A 147 -0.69 23.24 -1.04
CA ILE A 147 -1.16 23.19 -2.43
C ILE A 147 -2.69 23.05 -2.48
N PHE A 148 -3.26 22.18 -1.63
CA PHE A 148 -4.72 22.00 -1.55
C PHE A 148 -5.46 23.20 -1.00
N VAL A 149 -4.96 23.80 0.08
CA VAL A 149 -5.53 25.01 0.67
C VAL A 149 -5.52 26.15 -0.35
N GLU A 150 -4.45 26.25 -1.13
CA GLU A 150 -4.35 27.20 -2.23
C GLU A 150 -5.39 26.90 -3.33
N GLY A 151 -5.65 25.63 -3.65
CA GLY A 151 -6.73 25.23 -4.55
C GLY A 151 -8.15 25.50 -4.04
N LEU A 152 -8.36 25.56 -2.72
CA LEU A 152 -9.64 25.86 -2.08
C LEU A 152 -9.97 27.35 -2.00
N ARG A 153 -9.02 28.25 -2.28
CA ARG A 153 -9.27 29.69 -2.27
C ARG A 153 -10.32 30.08 -3.32
N GLU A 154 -11.30 30.90 -2.93
CA GLU A 154 -12.36 31.38 -3.83
C GLU A 154 -11.83 32.26 -4.97
N GLU A 155 -10.63 32.82 -4.80
CA GLU A 155 -9.93 33.65 -5.79
C GLU A 155 -9.33 32.83 -6.95
N LYS A 156 -9.30 31.49 -6.82
CA LYS A 156 -8.86 30.58 -7.90
C LYS A 156 -10.00 30.29 -8.88
N SER A 157 -9.63 29.68 -10.01
CA SER A 157 -10.60 29.16 -10.99
C SER A 157 -11.70 28.34 -10.31
N CYS A 158 -12.97 28.57 -10.69
CA CYS A 158 -14.14 27.87 -10.16
C CYS A 158 -13.97 26.34 -10.20
N ILE A 159 -13.27 25.84 -11.22
CA ILE A 159 -12.98 24.41 -11.39
C ILE A 159 -12.00 23.90 -10.34
N ALA A 160 -10.89 24.61 -10.13
CA ALA A 160 -9.91 24.26 -9.12
C ALA A 160 -10.53 24.19 -7.73
N HIS A 161 -11.33 25.20 -7.41
CA HIS A 161 -12.10 25.24 -6.16
C HIS A 161 -13.07 24.05 -6.06
N SER A 162 -13.84 23.77 -7.12
CA SER A 162 -14.82 22.68 -7.12
C SER A 162 -14.17 21.29 -6.99
N LEU A 163 -13.04 21.06 -7.67
CA LEU A 163 -12.30 19.81 -7.62
C LEU A 163 -11.65 19.63 -6.25
N ALA A 164 -10.97 20.65 -5.73
CA ALA A 164 -10.38 20.63 -4.39
C ALA A 164 -11.45 20.32 -3.33
N ARG A 165 -12.62 20.97 -3.41
CA ARG A 165 -13.75 20.71 -2.51
C ARG A 165 -14.30 19.28 -2.64
N ARG A 166 -14.43 18.75 -3.86
CA ARG A 166 -14.85 17.36 -4.10
C ARG A 166 -13.88 16.37 -3.47
N ILE A 167 -12.58 16.56 -3.72
CA ILE A 167 -11.51 15.71 -3.17
C ILE A 167 -11.54 15.76 -1.64
N VAL A 168 -11.50 16.95 -1.04
CA VAL A 168 -11.51 17.10 0.42
C VAL A 168 -12.73 16.44 1.04
N ASN A 169 -13.92 16.57 0.45
CA ASN A 169 -15.13 15.91 0.95
C ASN A 169 -15.06 14.38 0.92
N GLN A 170 -14.29 13.82 -0.01
CA GLN A 170 -14.08 12.38 -0.16
C GLN A 170 -12.88 11.85 0.65
N CYS A 171 -11.99 12.72 1.12
CA CYS A 171 -10.85 12.33 1.93
C CYS A 171 -11.24 11.90 3.37
N SER A 172 -10.30 11.22 4.02
CA SER A 172 -10.39 10.86 5.44
C SER A 172 -10.65 12.09 6.33
N SER A 173 -11.23 11.88 7.50
CA SER A 173 -11.44 12.95 8.50
C SER A 173 -10.13 13.59 8.95
N LYS A 174 -9.00 12.88 8.85
CA LYS A 174 -7.67 13.36 9.21
C LYS A 174 -7.13 14.34 8.18
N VAL A 175 -7.12 13.95 6.90
CA VAL A 175 -6.75 14.85 5.79
C VAL A 175 -7.64 16.09 5.79
N LYS A 176 -8.96 15.92 6.05
CA LYS A 176 -9.89 17.05 6.23
C LYS A 176 -9.46 17.97 7.38
N THR A 177 -9.11 17.40 8.54
CA THR A 177 -8.66 18.17 9.70
C THR A 177 -7.34 18.89 9.45
N CYS A 178 -6.35 18.26 8.79
CA CYS A 178 -5.08 18.89 8.42
C CYS A 178 -5.30 20.09 7.50
N ILE A 179 -6.13 19.92 6.47
CA ILE A 179 -6.49 21.00 5.54
C ILE A 179 -7.26 22.12 6.26
N GLN A 180 -8.23 21.78 7.10
CA GLN A 180 -8.97 22.77 7.91
C GLN A 180 -8.05 23.52 8.88
N GLY A 181 -7.12 22.82 9.54
CA GLY A 181 -6.15 23.41 10.45
C GLY A 181 -5.25 24.43 9.73
N GLU A 182 -4.73 24.07 8.56
CA GLU A 182 -3.92 24.98 7.73
C GLU A 182 -4.75 26.15 7.20
N MET A 183 -6.01 25.95 6.79
CA MET A 183 -6.92 27.03 6.43
C MET A 183 -7.10 28.03 7.58
N MET A 184 -7.40 27.54 8.78
CA MET A 184 -7.57 28.36 9.99
C MET A 184 -6.28 29.07 10.40
N ALA A 185 -5.12 28.43 10.20
CA ALA A 185 -3.81 29.03 10.45
C ALA A 185 -3.49 30.16 9.46
N ARG A 186 -3.89 30.01 8.19
CA ARG A 186 -3.74 31.06 7.16
C ARG A 186 -4.76 32.19 7.30
N GLU A 187 -5.96 31.91 7.79
CA GLU A 187 -7.00 32.92 8.08
C GLU A 187 -6.63 33.83 9.26
N HIS A 188 -5.79 33.39 10.21
CA HIS A 188 -5.24 34.30 11.24
C HIS A 188 -4.38 35.44 10.68
N VAL A 189 -4.09 35.45 9.37
CA VAL A 189 -3.35 36.50 8.67
C VAL A 189 -4.26 37.51 7.95
N MET A 190 -5.58 37.29 7.81
CA MET A 190 -6.49 38.29 7.22
C MET A 190 -7.85 38.37 7.93
N GLU A 191 -8.24 39.60 8.22
CA GLU A 191 -9.30 40.07 9.11
C GLU A 191 -10.68 39.37 9.00
N LYS A 192 -11.22 39.07 10.19
CA LYS A 192 -12.64 38.92 10.58
C LYS A 192 -13.67 39.57 9.63
N SER A 193 -14.43 38.78 8.85
CA SER A 193 -15.83 39.17 8.56
C SER A 193 -16.85 38.09 8.19
N ASP A 194 -16.54 36.87 7.73
CA ASP A 194 -17.60 36.01 7.14
C ASP A 194 -17.68 34.55 7.62
N LEU A 195 -17.32 34.29 8.88
CA LEU A 195 -17.38 32.95 9.50
C LEU A 195 -18.79 32.50 9.95
N ARG A 196 -19.87 33.16 9.50
CA ARG A 196 -21.21 32.92 10.06
C ARG A 196 -22.08 31.91 9.30
N ASP A 197 -21.74 31.55 8.07
CA ASP A 197 -22.66 30.76 7.22
C ASP A 197 -22.21 29.32 6.90
N THR A 198 -21.06 28.84 7.41
CA THR A 198 -20.54 27.50 7.04
C THR A 198 -20.46 26.49 8.20
N ILE A 199 -20.71 26.88 9.45
CA ILE A 199 -20.51 25.98 10.61
C ILE A 199 -21.84 25.69 11.32
N HIS A 200 -22.62 24.78 10.72
CA HIS A 200 -23.49 23.90 11.48
C HIS A 200 -23.13 22.45 11.12
N LEU A 201 -22.28 21.82 11.94
CA LEU A 201 -22.50 20.50 12.54
C LEU A 201 -21.30 20.11 13.43
N GLN A 202 -21.54 20.32 14.73
CA GLN A 202 -21.18 19.47 15.88
C GLN A 202 -19.71 19.09 16.10
N HIS A 203 -19.11 19.83 17.04
CA HIS A 203 -18.04 19.39 17.92
C HIS A 203 -18.42 18.11 18.69
N GLU A 204 -17.52 17.12 18.69
CA GLU A 204 -17.29 16.17 19.78
C GLU A 204 -15.77 15.99 19.97
N PRO A 205 -15.31 15.66 21.19
CA PRO A 205 -13.92 15.89 21.59
C PRO A 205 -12.95 14.80 21.12
N PHE A 206 -11.80 15.33 20.72
CA PHE A 206 -10.47 14.77 20.51
C PHE A 206 -10.08 13.57 21.41
N GLU A 207 -9.65 12.46 20.80
CA GLU A 207 -8.65 11.53 21.35
C GLU A 207 -7.99 10.73 20.21
N GLU A 208 -6.70 11.02 19.99
CA GLU A 208 -5.80 10.44 18.98
C GLU A 208 -5.37 9.01 19.34
N GLN A 209 -5.28 8.12 18.34
CA GLN A 209 -4.06 7.35 17.98
C GLN A 209 -4.37 6.25 16.94
N GLU A 210 -3.47 6.08 15.98
CA GLU A 210 -3.65 5.43 14.67
C GLU A 210 -3.02 4.01 14.62
N TRP A 211 -2.75 3.46 13.42
CA TRP A 211 -2.01 2.21 13.09
C TRP A 211 -2.82 0.94 12.72
N SER A 212 -2.09 -0.14 12.41
CA SER A 212 -2.20 -1.01 11.22
C SER A 212 -1.87 -2.51 11.52
N MET A 213 -2.52 -3.53 10.89
CA MET A 213 -2.30 -5.01 10.98
C MET A 213 -3.05 -5.86 9.92
N SER A 214 -2.43 -6.87 9.28
CA SER A 214 -3.05 -7.75 8.26
C SER A 214 -3.41 -9.19 8.72
N LEU A 215 -4.12 -9.99 7.89
CA LEU A 215 -4.58 -11.35 8.19
C LEU A 215 -3.94 -12.42 7.27
N MET A 216 -3.53 -13.57 7.81
CA MET A 216 -3.10 -14.74 7.03
C MET A 216 -3.94 -16.00 7.35
N VAL A 217 -4.41 -16.69 6.31
CA VAL A 217 -5.12 -17.98 6.41
C VAL A 217 -4.35 -19.03 5.60
N ALA A 218 -3.81 -20.06 6.26
CA ALA A 218 -3.02 -21.10 5.59
C ALA A 218 -3.91 -22.10 4.81
N PRO A 219 -3.55 -22.47 3.56
CA PRO A 219 -4.32 -23.41 2.73
C PRO A 219 -4.16 -24.89 3.13
N LYS A 220 -5.09 -25.73 2.64
CA LYS A 220 -5.34 -27.11 3.09
C LYS A 220 -4.32 -28.19 2.68
N HIS A 221 -3.36 -27.94 1.80
CA HIS A 221 -2.33 -28.94 1.45
C HIS A 221 -1.05 -28.25 0.96
N PHE A 222 0.04 -28.41 1.70
CA PHE A 222 1.39 -28.14 1.21
C PHE A 222 2.06 -29.47 0.82
N PRO A 223 2.70 -29.57 -0.36
CA PRO A 223 3.64 -30.65 -0.62
C PRO A 223 4.84 -30.52 0.34
N PRO A 224 5.47 -31.61 0.77
CA PRO A 224 6.64 -31.54 1.63
C PRO A 224 7.82 -30.92 0.86
N SER A 225 8.14 -29.65 1.10
CA SER A 225 9.35 -29.02 0.57
C SER A 225 10.53 -29.26 1.51
N MET A 226 11.37 -30.19 1.05
CA MET A 226 12.82 -30.30 1.19
C MET A 226 13.46 -29.81 2.51
N SER A 227 13.82 -30.81 3.29
CA SER A 227 14.89 -30.78 4.28
C SER A 227 16.17 -30.16 3.72
N ILE A 228 16.72 -29.21 4.47
CA ILE A 228 18.09 -28.72 4.28
C ILE A 228 19.04 -29.91 4.52
N GLY A 229 19.60 -30.43 3.43
CA GLY A 229 20.85 -31.19 3.39
C GLY A 229 20.83 -32.64 3.87
N LYS A 230 20.77 -33.59 2.91
CA LYS A 230 21.74 -34.71 2.76
C LYS A 230 21.36 -35.64 1.59
N GLY A 231 22.27 -35.76 0.61
CA GLY A 231 22.63 -37.02 -0.07
C GLY A 231 21.61 -37.72 -0.99
N GLU A 232 22.00 -37.85 -2.27
CA GLU A 232 21.59 -38.83 -3.28
C GLU A 232 20.74 -40.05 -2.85
N LYS A 233 19.63 -40.32 -3.56
CA LYS A 233 19.48 -41.48 -4.49
C LYS A 233 18.10 -41.55 -5.14
N ARG A 234 18.09 -42.01 -6.39
CA ARG A 234 16.95 -42.36 -7.25
C ARG A 234 16.04 -43.45 -6.65
N ALA A 235 14.74 -43.36 -6.91
CA ALA A 235 13.89 -44.49 -7.30
C ALA A 235 12.62 -43.99 -8.02
N LEU A 236 12.28 -44.68 -9.11
CA LEU A 236 11.00 -44.62 -9.84
C LEU A 236 9.93 -45.38 -9.04
N ASP A 237 8.66 -45.02 -9.19
CA ASP A 237 7.58 -45.97 -9.52
C ASP A 237 6.27 -45.23 -9.85
N GLU A 238 5.55 -45.81 -10.81
CA GLU A 238 4.35 -45.34 -11.50
C GLU A 238 3.03 -45.70 -10.78
N GLU A 239 1.96 -45.07 -11.28
CA GLU A 239 0.54 -45.47 -11.25
C GLU A 239 -0.25 -45.41 -9.93
N ASN A 240 -1.16 -44.44 -9.84
CA ASN A 240 -2.59 -44.71 -10.05
C ASN A 240 -3.39 -43.42 -10.25
N GLY A 241 -4.20 -43.42 -11.30
CA GLY A 241 -5.00 -42.28 -11.73
C GLY A 241 -6.19 -42.00 -10.82
N GLU A 242 -6.38 -40.72 -10.51
CA GLU A 242 -7.68 -40.09 -10.35
C GLU A 242 -7.50 -38.62 -10.74
N GLU A 243 -8.03 -38.26 -11.89
CA GLU A 243 -8.04 -36.89 -12.41
C GLU A 243 -9.01 -36.05 -11.56
N LYS A 244 -8.53 -35.54 -10.43
CA LYS A 244 -9.23 -34.48 -9.69
C LYS A 244 -8.84 -33.17 -10.33
N THR A 245 -9.81 -32.50 -10.93
CA THR A 245 -9.72 -31.10 -11.36
C THR A 245 -9.20 -30.24 -10.21
N VAL A 246 -7.91 -29.91 -10.25
CA VAL A 246 -7.28 -28.98 -9.32
C VAL A 246 -7.71 -27.58 -9.74
N VAL A 247 -8.71 -27.04 -9.05
CA VAL A 247 -8.99 -25.61 -9.10
C VAL A 247 -7.80 -24.91 -8.41
N PRO A 248 -7.15 -23.91 -9.02
CA PRO A 248 -5.99 -23.27 -8.41
C PRO A 248 -6.38 -22.62 -7.07
N ASN A 249 -5.78 -23.06 -5.98
CA ASN A 249 -5.92 -22.47 -4.64
C ASN A 249 -5.11 -21.16 -4.55
N SER A 250 -5.42 -20.17 -5.40
CA SER A 250 -4.87 -18.81 -5.32
C SER A 250 -5.81 -17.83 -4.61
N GLU A 251 -6.98 -18.29 -4.14
CA GLU A 251 -7.92 -17.48 -3.38
C GLU A 251 -7.85 -17.84 -1.89
N ILE A 252 -6.94 -17.19 -1.16
CA ILE A 252 -7.18 -16.45 0.10
C ILE A 252 -5.86 -15.74 0.40
N MET A 253 -5.77 -14.49 0.02
CA MET A 253 -4.82 -13.59 0.65
C MET A 253 -5.42 -12.21 0.70
N SER A 254 -5.91 -11.84 1.89
CA SER A 254 -6.44 -10.51 2.14
C SER A 254 -5.63 -9.90 3.28
N PHE A 255 -4.65 -9.09 2.90
CA PHE A 255 -4.03 -8.12 3.78
C PHE A 255 -5.07 -7.05 4.09
N VAL A 256 -5.51 -6.94 5.34
CA VAL A 256 -6.44 -5.88 5.74
C VAL A 256 -6.10 -5.45 7.16
N ASP A 257 -5.81 -4.15 7.26
CA ASP A 257 -5.19 -3.37 8.32
C ASP A 257 -6.00 -3.20 9.64
N VAL A 258 -5.40 -3.37 10.84
CA VAL A 258 -6.01 -3.13 12.17
C VAL A 258 -5.05 -2.53 13.20
N GLY A 259 -5.42 -1.41 13.80
CA GLY A 259 -4.63 -0.73 14.82
C GLY A 259 -4.68 -1.28 16.24
N SER A 260 -4.03 -0.51 17.12
CA SER A 260 -3.85 -0.80 18.54
C SER A 260 -4.99 -0.24 19.39
N SER A 261 -5.70 -1.09 20.15
CA SER A 261 -6.73 -0.72 21.15
C SER A 261 -8.08 -0.20 20.57
N PRO A 262 -9.19 -0.10 21.35
CA PRO A 262 -10.55 -0.22 20.86
C PRO A 262 -11.05 1.10 20.26
N SER A 263 -10.41 1.56 19.18
CA SER A 263 -11.02 2.57 18.32
C SER A 263 -12.29 1.98 17.71
N GLU A 264 -13.29 2.82 17.45
CA GLU A 264 -14.53 2.38 16.82
C GLU A 264 -14.27 1.71 15.47
N ALA A 265 -13.27 2.20 14.72
CA ALA A 265 -12.79 1.59 13.49
C ALA A 265 -12.17 0.20 13.71
N GLY A 266 -11.31 0.03 14.73
CA GLY A 266 -10.72 -1.26 15.09
C GLY A 266 -11.77 -2.27 15.55
N GLU A 267 -12.84 -1.80 16.20
CA GLU A 267 -13.96 -2.65 16.56
C GLU A 267 -14.81 -3.06 15.36
N GLN A 268 -15.13 -2.12 14.47
CA GLN A 268 -15.81 -2.42 13.22
C GLN A 268 -15.00 -3.38 12.34
N TYR A 269 -13.68 -3.22 12.31
CA TYR A 269 -12.80 -4.17 11.65
C TYR A 269 -12.91 -5.55 12.30
N ALA A 270 -12.77 -5.64 13.63
CA ALA A 270 -12.79 -6.93 14.34
C ALA A 270 -14.10 -7.68 14.09
N MET A 271 -15.23 -6.97 14.00
CA MET A 271 -16.53 -7.53 13.61
C MET A 271 -16.54 -8.01 12.15
N LYS A 272 -16.08 -7.19 11.19
CA LYS A 272 -16.00 -7.60 9.77
C LYS A 272 -15.08 -8.79 9.55
N LEU A 273 -13.93 -8.80 10.22
CA LEU A 273 -12.99 -9.91 10.21
C LEU A 273 -13.65 -11.18 10.77
N ALA A 274 -14.35 -11.06 11.90
CA ALA A 274 -15.08 -12.18 12.48
C ALA A 274 -16.13 -12.74 11.53
N ASP A 275 -16.92 -11.90 10.87
CA ASP A 275 -17.90 -12.34 9.88
C ASP A 275 -17.22 -13.07 8.71
N PHE A 276 -16.12 -12.53 8.20
CA PHE A 276 -15.34 -13.16 7.14
C PHE A 276 -14.80 -14.54 7.56
N VAL A 277 -14.14 -14.62 8.71
CA VAL A 277 -13.55 -15.86 9.23
C VAL A 277 -14.62 -16.89 9.55
N ASN A 278 -15.70 -16.51 10.22
CA ASN A 278 -16.82 -17.40 10.56
C ASN A 278 -17.51 -17.92 9.30
N LYS A 279 -17.65 -17.10 8.26
CA LYS A 279 -18.22 -17.52 6.97
C LYS A 279 -17.30 -18.51 6.25
N ARG A 280 -15.99 -18.27 6.24
CA ARG A 280 -15.01 -19.13 5.57
C ARG A 280 -14.80 -20.46 6.29
N LEU A 281 -14.80 -20.44 7.62
CA LEU A 281 -14.59 -21.61 8.48
C LEU A 281 -15.89 -22.29 8.91
N LYS A 282 -17.02 -21.98 8.27
CA LYS A 282 -18.35 -22.52 8.62
C LYS A 282 -18.40 -24.06 8.69
N SER A 283 -17.60 -24.75 7.86
CA SER A 283 -17.48 -26.21 7.85
C SER A 283 -16.34 -26.76 8.72
N GLU A 284 -15.47 -25.92 9.25
CA GLU A 284 -14.17 -26.29 9.82
C GLU A 284 -14.20 -26.22 11.35
N ARG A 285 -14.81 -27.22 12.01
CA ARG A 285 -15.00 -27.22 13.47
C ARG A 285 -13.72 -27.34 14.29
N THR A 286 -12.59 -27.68 13.67
CA THR A 286 -11.31 -27.90 14.34
C THR A 286 -10.29 -26.79 14.07
N ALA A 287 -10.71 -25.68 13.46
CA ALA A 287 -9.82 -24.57 13.21
C ALA A 287 -9.37 -23.91 14.53
N SER A 288 -8.20 -23.26 14.51
CA SER A 288 -7.68 -22.50 15.65
C SER A 288 -7.26 -21.10 15.25
N ILE A 289 -7.33 -20.16 16.19
CA ILE A 289 -6.94 -18.76 16.00
C ILE A 289 -5.67 -18.52 16.81
N TRP A 290 -4.61 -18.09 16.16
CA TRP A 290 -3.34 -17.78 16.82
C TRP A 290 -3.13 -16.29 16.84
N THR A 291 -2.82 -15.75 18.01
CA THR A 291 -2.55 -14.33 18.20
C THR A 291 -1.17 -14.11 18.78
N SER A 292 -0.64 -12.89 18.67
CA SER A 292 0.43 -12.44 19.55
C SER A 292 -0.04 -12.35 21.01
N THR A 293 0.86 -11.96 21.92
CA THR A 293 0.50 -11.64 23.32
C THR A 293 0.04 -10.20 23.51
N LEU A 294 0.30 -9.32 22.53
CA LEU A 294 -0.15 -7.92 22.56
C LEU A 294 -1.68 -7.78 22.49
N GLN A 295 -2.23 -6.88 23.30
CA GLN A 295 -3.67 -6.67 23.47
C GLN A 295 -4.42 -6.43 22.16
N ARG A 296 -3.78 -5.77 21.19
CA ARG A 296 -4.41 -5.45 19.90
C ARG A 296 -4.82 -6.69 19.11
N THR A 297 -3.97 -7.71 18.98
CA THR A 297 -4.32 -8.93 18.23
C THR A 297 -5.39 -9.74 18.97
N ILE A 298 -5.36 -9.71 20.30
CA ILE A 298 -6.34 -10.37 21.16
C ILE A 298 -7.73 -9.71 20.99
N LEU A 299 -7.80 -8.38 20.98
CA LEU A 299 -9.03 -7.64 20.75
C LEU A 299 -9.56 -7.84 19.33
N THR A 300 -8.69 -7.83 18.31
CA THR A 300 -9.09 -8.12 16.93
C THR A 300 -9.71 -9.51 16.78
N ALA A 301 -9.19 -10.50 17.50
CA ALA A 301 -9.69 -11.86 17.47
C ALA A 301 -10.99 -12.08 18.25
N ARG A 302 -11.47 -11.09 19.04
CA ARG A 302 -12.50 -11.30 20.07
C ARG A 302 -13.84 -11.77 19.53
N HIS A 303 -14.24 -11.27 18.36
CA HIS A 303 -15.53 -11.55 17.73
C HIS A 303 -15.52 -12.82 16.88
N ILE A 304 -14.33 -13.36 16.58
CA ILE A 304 -14.19 -14.62 15.85
C ILE A 304 -14.73 -15.74 16.75
N GLY A 305 -15.56 -16.63 16.19
CA GLY A 305 -16.42 -17.58 16.92
C GLY A 305 -15.71 -18.57 17.87
N GLU A 306 -16.39 -19.68 18.19
CA GLU A 306 -15.93 -20.69 19.17
C GLU A 306 -14.75 -21.56 18.69
N PHE A 307 -13.71 -20.93 18.15
CA PHE A 307 -12.43 -21.57 17.84
C PHE A 307 -11.45 -21.37 19.01
N PRO A 308 -10.62 -22.38 19.34
CA PRO A 308 -9.53 -22.22 20.32
C PRO A 308 -8.62 -21.07 19.92
N LYS A 309 -8.42 -20.12 20.85
CA LYS A 309 -7.53 -18.97 20.70
C LYS A 309 -6.23 -19.27 21.44
N ILE A 310 -5.10 -19.30 20.72
CA ILE A 310 -3.78 -19.66 21.25
C ILE A 310 -2.85 -18.46 21.09
N GLN A 311 -2.19 -18.06 22.16
CA GLN A 311 -1.26 -16.93 22.14
C GLN A 311 0.17 -17.41 21.97
N TRP A 312 0.89 -16.79 21.04
CA TRP A 312 2.31 -17.05 20.80
C TRP A 312 3.10 -15.77 21.00
N ARG A 313 4.00 -15.76 21.98
CA ARG A 313 4.96 -14.66 22.16
C ARG A 313 5.87 -14.49 20.94
N ALA A 314 6.15 -15.59 20.25
CA ALA A 314 6.90 -15.57 19.00
C ALA A 314 6.17 -14.82 17.86
N LEU A 315 4.87 -14.51 17.99
CA LEU A 315 4.12 -13.67 17.06
C LEU A 315 4.09 -12.19 17.47
N ASP A 316 4.75 -11.79 18.55
CA ASP A 316 4.85 -10.38 18.97
C ASP A 316 5.61 -9.55 17.94
N GLU A 317 5.30 -8.25 17.90
CA GLU A 317 5.84 -7.30 16.94
C GLU A 317 7.37 -7.28 16.96
N ILE A 318 7.96 -6.89 15.85
CA ILE A 318 9.40 -6.61 15.81
C ILE A 318 9.73 -5.57 16.87
N ASN A 319 10.67 -5.91 17.76
CA ASN A 319 11.10 -5.01 18.82
C ASN A 319 12.00 -3.92 18.21
N ALA A 320 11.54 -2.67 18.15
CA ALA A 320 12.33 -1.54 17.65
C ALA A 320 13.24 -0.92 18.73
N GLY A 321 13.24 -1.48 19.93
CA GLY A 321 14.22 -1.21 20.98
C GLY A 321 14.17 0.24 21.44
N VAL A 322 15.28 0.97 21.30
CA VAL A 322 15.35 2.40 21.65
C VAL A 322 14.41 3.24 20.79
N CYS A 323 14.04 2.77 19.60
CA CYS A 323 13.13 3.44 18.70
C CYS A 323 11.64 3.10 18.96
N ASP A 324 11.33 2.26 19.95
CA ASP A 324 9.93 1.96 20.31
C ASP A 324 9.20 3.24 20.73
N GLY A 325 8.03 3.47 20.14
CA GLY A 325 7.20 4.64 20.42
C GLY A 325 7.67 5.94 19.77
N MET A 326 8.73 5.90 18.96
CA MET A 326 9.13 7.02 18.10
C MET A 326 8.51 6.88 16.71
N THR A 327 8.12 8.01 16.13
CA THR A 327 7.76 8.05 14.71
C THR A 327 9.01 7.94 13.84
N TYR A 328 8.85 7.59 12.56
CA TYR A 328 9.98 7.56 11.65
C TYR A 328 10.65 8.93 11.48
N GLU A 329 9.88 10.02 11.54
CA GLU A 329 10.41 11.37 11.49
C GLU A 329 11.25 11.69 12.73
N GLU A 330 10.79 11.26 13.90
CA GLU A 330 11.53 11.40 15.15
C GLU A 330 12.83 10.58 15.12
N ILE A 331 12.80 9.35 14.58
CA ILE A 331 14.01 8.54 14.38
C ILE A 331 14.95 9.23 13.39
N LYS A 332 14.45 9.77 12.27
CA LYS A 332 15.26 10.49 11.28
C LYS A 332 15.91 11.74 11.86
N LYS A 333 15.19 12.49 12.68
CA LYS A 333 15.66 13.72 13.32
C LYS A 333 16.62 13.46 14.48
N ASN A 334 16.28 12.52 15.37
CA ASN A 334 16.99 12.28 16.62
C ASN A 334 18.09 11.22 16.48
N MET A 335 17.97 10.29 15.52
CA MET A 335 18.88 9.17 15.28
C MET A 335 19.12 8.93 13.77
N PRO A 336 19.65 9.92 13.03
CA PRO A 336 19.79 9.85 11.57
C PRO A 336 20.68 8.69 11.09
N GLU A 337 21.68 8.29 11.87
CA GLU A 337 22.53 7.14 11.56
C GLU A 337 21.73 5.83 11.54
N GLU A 338 20.85 5.64 12.53
CA GLU A 338 19.98 4.47 12.63
C GLU A 338 18.95 4.43 11.49
N TYR A 339 18.36 5.58 11.17
CA TYR A 339 17.45 5.73 10.04
C TYR A 339 18.12 5.33 8.72
N ASN A 340 19.32 5.85 8.46
CA ASN A 340 20.07 5.55 7.23
C ASN A 340 20.56 4.09 7.18
N ALA A 341 21.01 3.53 8.30
CA ALA A 341 21.44 2.15 8.38
C ALA A 341 20.28 1.19 8.08
N ARG A 342 19.09 1.48 8.61
CA ARG A 342 17.86 0.75 8.29
C ARG A 342 17.46 0.87 6.84
N LYS A 343 17.53 2.07 6.25
CA LYS A 343 17.22 2.30 4.83
C LYS A 343 18.16 1.52 3.91
N THR A 344 19.43 1.38 4.29
CA THR A 344 20.46 0.71 3.47
C THR A 344 20.28 -0.81 3.41
N ASP A 345 20.03 -1.47 4.54
CA ASP A 345 19.77 -2.92 4.58
C ASP A 345 18.70 -3.24 5.63
N LYS A 346 17.43 -3.07 5.25
CA LYS A 346 16.28 -3.28 6.14
C LYS A 346 16.18 -4.71 6.66
N LEU A 347 16.69 -5.69 5.91
CA LEU A 347 16.69 -7.09 6.31
C LEU A 347 17.66 -7.33 7.48
N ARG A 348 18.89 -6.84 7.37
CA ARG A 348 19.97 -7.09 8.36
C ARG A 348 20.08 -6.04 9.43
N TYR A 349 19.58 -4.83 9.20
CA TYR A 349 19.61 -3.77 10.18
C TYR A 349 18.91 -4.22 11.46
N ARG A 350 19.61 -4.03 12.58
CA ARG A 350 19.13 -4.37 13.90
C ARG A 350 18.96 -3.08 14.68
N TYR A 351 17.74 -2.84 15.15
CA TYR A 351 17.48 -1.69 16.01
C TYR A 351 18.36 -1.73 17.27
N PRO A 352 18.84 -0.59 17.78
CA PRO A 352 19.56 -0.52 19.05
C PRO A 352 18.72 -1.13 20.18
N ARG A 353 19.24 -2.18 20.82
CA ARG A 353 18.53 -2.97 21.86
C ARG A 353 17.24 -3.65 21.37
N GLY A 354 17.06 -3.78 20.05
CA GLY A 354 15.91 -4.41 19.42
C GLY A 354 16.29 -5.59 18.51
N GLU A 355 15.41 -5.85 17.56
CA GLU A 355 15.48 -6.95 16.59
C GLU A 355 15.80 -6.44 15.18
N SER A 356 16.29 -7.33 14.34
CA SER A 356 16.29 -7.23 12.88
C SER A 356 15.22 -8.15 12.29
N TYR A 357 14.92 -8.02 11.00
CA TYR A 357 14.06 -8.99 10.32
C TYR A 357 14.61 -10.42 10.40
N LEU A 358 15.94 -10.59 10.37
CA LEU A 358 16.56 -11.91 10.54
C LEU A 358 16.28 -12.51 11.93
N ASP A 359 16.25 -11.70 12.99
CA ASP A 359 15.91 -12.18 14.33
C ASP A 359 14.45 -12.57 14.43
N VAL A 360 13.56 -11.81 13.78
CA VAL A 360 12.14 -12.14 13.69
C VAL A 360 11.96 -13.49 12.97
N ILE A 361 12.63 -13.69 11.83
CA ILE A 361 12.58 -14.96 11.08
C ILE A 361 13.06 -16.12 11.95
N GLN A 362 14.17 -15.95 12.66
CA GLN A 362 14.69 -16.97 13.58
C GLN A 362 13.71 -17.26 14.73
N ARG A 363 13.10 -16.22 15.31
CA ARG A 363 12.10 -16.36 16.39
C ARG A 363 10.81 -17.05 15.93
N LEU A 364 10.47 -16.97 14.64
CA LEU A 364 9.28 -17.59 14.06
C LEU A 364 9.46 -19.07 13.73
N GLU A 365 10.68 -19.62 13.77
CA GLU A 365 10.94 -21.03 13.46
C GLU A 365 10.05 -22.01 14.25
N PRO A 366 9.83 -21.88 15.58
CA PRO A 366 8.92 -22.76 16.31
C PRO A 366 7.45 -22.61 15.89
N VAL A 367 7.03 -21.41 15.48
CA VAL A 367 5.67 -21.13 14.99
C VAL A 367 5.46 -21.81 13.64
N ILE A 368 6.44 -21.69 12.74
CA ILE A 368 6.43 -22.32 11.42
C ILE A 368 6.31 -23.84 11.55
N ILE A 369 7.17 -24.46 12.38
CA ILE A 369 7.12 -25.91 12.62
C ILE A 369 5.75 -26.35 13.14
N GLU A 370 5.15 -25.56 14.05
CA GLU A 370 3.82 -25.86 14.55
C GLU A 370 2.76 -25.71 13.47
N LEU A 371 2.80 -24.64 12.66
CA LEU A 371 1.88 -24.41 11.54
C LEU A 371 1.93 -25.55 10.53
N GLU A 372 3.11 -26.01 10.14
CA GLU A 372 3.29 -27.14 9.23
C GLU A 372 2.75 -28.46 9.79
N ARG A 373 2.74 -28.61 11.12
CA ARG A 373 2.19 -29.79 11.79
C ARG A 373 0.66 -29.80 11.85
N GLN A 374 0.02 -28.63 11.73
CA GLN A 374 -1.43 -28.53 11.83
C GLN A 374 -2.11 -29.13 10.59
N ARG A 375 -3.06 -30.04 10.83
CA ARG A 375 -3.92 -30.60 9.78
C ARG A 375 -5.24 -29.84 9.62
N ALA A 376 -5.59 -29.03 10.61
CA ALA A 376 -6.76 -28.17 10.60
C ALA A 376 -6.35 -26.73 10.26
N PRO A 377 -7.28 -25.91 9.72
CA PRO A 377 -6.98 -24.52 9.41
C PRO A 377 -6.53 -23.73 10.63
N VAL A 378 -5.51 -22.90 10.46
CA VAL A 378 -5.05 -21.93 11.45
C VAL A 378 -5.23 -20.53 10.89
N VAL A 379 -5.84 -19.66 11.68
CA VAL A 379 -5.92 -18.22 11.39
C VAL A 379 -4.87 -17.53 12.25
N VAL A 380 -3.92 -16.84 11.64
CA VAL A 380 -2.88 -16.11 12.36
C VAL A 380 -3.20 -14.61 12.33
N ILE A 381 -3.27 -14.00 13.52
CA ILE A 381 -3.47 -12.56 13.73
C ILE A 381 -2.24 -12.02 14.45
N ALA A 382 -1.41 -11.29 13.72
CA ALA A 382 -0.12 -10.80 14.20
C ALA A 382 0.20 -9.45 13.57
N HIS A 383 1.46 -9.06 13.59
CA HIS A 383 1.93 -7.72 13.19
C HIS A 383 2.59 -7.76 11.83
N GLN A 384 2.65 -6.62 11.16
CA GLN A 384 3.08 -6.52 9.76
C GLN A 384 4.42 -7.22 9.47
N ALA A 385 5.48 -6.92 10.22
CA ALA A 385 6.80 -7.54 10.01
C ALA A 385 6.77 -9.08 10.21
N VAL A 386 5.98 -9.56 11.17
CA VAL A 386 5.81 -10.98 11.47
C VAL A 386 5.04 -11.68 10.36
N LEU A 387 3.94 -11.09 9.90
CA LEU A 387 3.11 -11.63 8.83
C LEU A 387 3.85 -11.68 7.50
N ARG A 388 4.67 -10.67 7.20
CA ARG A 388 5.57 -10.67 6.05
C ARG A 388 6.54 -11.85 6.08
N ALA A 389 7.17 -12.09 7.23
CA ALA A 389 8.09 -13.20 7.40
C ALA A 389 7.41 -14.56 7.26
N LEU A 390 6.23 -14.75 7.88
CA LEU A 390 5.44 -15.96 7.73
C LEU A 390 4.98 -16.17 6.29
N TYR A 391 4.45 -15.14 5.65
CA TYR A 391 4.01 -15.24 4.27
C TYR A 391 5.16 -15.56 3.32
N ALA A 392 6.28 -14.86 3.44
CA ALA A 392 7.45 -15.11 2.62
C ALA A 392 7.91 -16.57 2.69
N TYR A 393 7.87 -17.15 3.89
CA TYR A 393 8.19 -18.55 4.11
C TYR A 393 7.22 -19.46 3.34
N PHE A 394 5.91 -19.28 3.50
CA PHE A 394 4.91 -20.13 2.86
C PHE A 394 4.76 -19.90 1.34
N ALA A 395 5.15 -18.72 0.85
CA ALA A 395 5.13 -18.35 -0.56
C ALA A 395 6.49 -18.57 -1.27
N ASP A 396 7.46 -19.20 -0.58
CA ASP A 396 8.82 -19.47 -1.08
C ASP A 396 9.51 -18.21 -1.66
N LYS A 397 9.35 -17.08 -0.96
CA LYS A 397 9.93 -15.78 -1.36
C LYS A 397 11.37 -15.65 -0.87
N PRO A 398 12.27 -15.04 -1.66
CA PRO A 398 13.63 -14.75 -1.22
C PRO A 398 13.70 -13.90 0.06
N LEU A 399 14.66 -14.20 0.94
CA LEU A 399 14.84 -13.49 2.22
C LEU A 399 14.96 -11.96 2.07
N LYS A 400 15.54 -11.48 0.97
CA LYS A 400 15.71 -10.05 0.70
C LYS A 400 14.39 -9.32 0.44
N GLU A 401 13.36 -10.02 -0.04
CA GLU A 401 12.06 -9.43 -0.33
C GLU A 401 11.19 -9.28 0.92
N ILE A 402 11.44 -10.07 1.97
CA ILE A 402 10.61 -10.13 3.19
C ILE A 402 10.24 -8.75 3.75
N PRO A 403 11.18 -7.81 3.94
CA PRO A 403 10.85 -6.51 4.52
C PRO A 403 9.96 -5.62 3.63
N HIS A 404 9.74 -6.01 2.37
CA HIS A 404 9.12 -5.25 1.29
C HIS A 404 7.86 -5.91 0.71
N ILE A 405 7.47 -7.08 1.21
CA ILE A 405 6.22 -7.74 0.82
C ILE A 405 5.03 -6.92 1.32
N GLU A 406 4.07 -6.64 0.43
CA GLU A 406 2.78 -6.04 0.76
C GLU A 406 1.75 -7.08 1.20
#